data_AF-A0A1G0A8Y7-F1
#
_entry.id   AF-A0A1G0A8Y7-F1
#
_cell.length_a   1.000
_cell.length_b   1.000
_cell.length_c   1.000
_cell.angle_alpha   90.00
_cell.angle_beta   90.00
_cell.angle_gamma   90.00
#
_symmetry.space_group_name_H-M   'P 1'
#
loop_
_entity.id
_entity.type
_entity.pdbx_description
1 polymer ?
#
loop_
_entity_poly.entity_id
_entity_poly.type
_entity_poly.pdbx_seq_one_letter_code
_entity_poly.pdbx_strand_id
1 'polypeptide(L)'
;MASASNARVGVRIALTVLWTFVLIAGLTVSVLLAAPGIASAVQGALTATLASTGVAAAVAVGMVLLGLWGIASNHRNLKHAVALIAEVDRARKETIQLESTRYMQQPKP
;
A
#
# COMPACT_ATOMS: atom_id res chain seq x y z
N MET A 1 -12.90 20.13 -12.11
CA MET A 1 -11.87 19.80 -11.08
C MET A 1 -11.89 18.34 -10.58
N ALA A 2 -12.81 17.46 -11.03
CA ALA A 2 -12.91 16.07 -10.54
C ALA A 2 -11.80 15.10 -11.04
N SER A 3 -11.13 15.40 -12.16
CA SER A 3 -10.16 14.48 -12.78
C SER A 3 -8.87 14.27 -11.95
N ALA A 4 -8.39 15.33 -11.27
CA ALA A 4 -7.16 15.28 -10.48
C ALA A 4 -7.31 14.51 -9.15
N SER A 5 -8.54 14.27 -8.68
CA SER A 5 -8.79 13.48 -7.47
C SER A 5 -8.67 11.98 -7.78
N ASN A 6 -9.35 11.54 -8.85
CA ASN A 6 -9.37 10.13 -9.28
C ASN A 6 -7.99 9.63 -9.74
N ALA A 7 -7.22 10.49 -10.43
CA ALA A 7 -5.85 10.16 -10.83
C ALA A 7 -4.93 9.82 -9.64
N ARG A 8 -5.09 10.52 -8.51
CA ARG A 8 -4.30 10.27 -7.29
C ARG A 8 -4.70 8.98 -6.57
N VAL A 9 -5.97 8.57 -6.66
CA VAL A 9 -6.44 7.29 -6.13
C VAL A 9 -5.88 6.12 -6.93
N GLY A 10 -5.92 6.20 -8.27
CA GLY A 10 -5.35 5.17 -9.15
C GLY A 10 -3.86 4.94 -8.91
N VAL A 11 -3.09 6.01 -8.72
CA VAL A 11 -1.66 5.94 -8.40
C VAL A 11 -1.41 5.25 -7.04
N ARG A 12 -2.23 5.51 -6.02
CA ARG A 12 -2.10 4.84 -4.70
C ARG A 12 -2.39 3.34 -4.78
N ILE A 13 -3.38 2.94 -5.57
CA ILE A 13 -3.69 1.53 -5.81
C ILE A 13 -2.53 0.87 -6.56
N ALA A 14 -2.04 1.49 -7.64
CA ALA A 14 -0.90 1.00 -8.41
C ALA A 14 0.37 0.86 -7.56
N LEU A 15 0.65 1.83 -6.69
CA LEU A 15 1.75 1.76 -5.72
C LEU A 15 1.60 0.59 -4.74
N THR A 16 0.39 0.32 -4.25
CA THR A 16 0.14 -0.85 -3.38
C THR A 16 0.45 -2.13 -4.10
N VAL A 17 -0.08 -2.28 -5.31
CA VAL A 17 0.12 -3.46 -6.15
C VAL A 17 1.61 -3.66 -6.44
N LEU A 18 2.32 -2.59 -6.80
CA LEU A 18 3.77 -2.60 -7.00
C LEU A 18 4.52 -3.11 -5.77
N TRP A 19 4.25 -2.55 -4.58
CA TRP A 19 4.91 -2.99 -3.35
C TRP A 19 4.60 -4.45 -2.98
N THR A 20 3.39 -4.91 -3.33
CA THR A 20 3.00 -6.31 -3.14
C THR A 20 3.82 -7.23 -4.05
N PHE A 21 4.02 -6.86 -5.32
CA PHE A 21 4.89 -7.60 -6.23
C PHE A 21 6.34 -7.65 -5.74
N VAL A 22 6.87 -6.52 -5.24
CA VAL A 22 8.22 -6.45 -4.67
C VAL A 22 8.36 -7.39 -3.47
N LEU A 23 7.37 -7.43 -2.59
CA LEU A 23 7.36 -8.32 -1.43
C LEU A 23 7.33 -9.81 -1.86
N ILE A 24 6.44 -10.17 -2.77
CA ILE A 24 6.31 -11.55 -3.29
C ILE A 24 7.63 -11.97 -3.92
N ALA A 25 8.20 -11.14 -4.81
CA ALA A 25 9.47 -11.42 -5.46
C ALA A 25 10.59 -11.67 -4.43
N GLY A 26 10.73 -10.78 -3.44
CA GLY A 26 11.71 -10.93 -2.36
C GLY A 26 11.52 -12.22 -1.54
N LEU A 27 10.28 -12.59 -1.24
CA LEU A 27 9.95 -13.83 -0.52
C LEU A 27 10.31 -15.06 -1.36
N THR A 28 9.93 -15.11 -2.64
CA THR A 28 10.27 -16.23 -3.52
C THR A 28 11.78 -16.43 -3.62
N VAL A 29 12.56 -15.35 -3.78
CA VAL A 29 14.03 -15.44 -3.84
C VAL A 29 14.59 -15.91 -2.50
N SER A 30 14.10 -15.38 -1.38
CA SER A 30 14.55 -15.79 -0.04
C SER A 30 14.29 -17.27 0.23
N VAL A 31 13.12 -17.77 -0.16
CA VAL A 31 12.75 -19.20 -0.02
C VAL A 31 13.62 -20.07 -0.93
N LEU A 32 13.86 -19.66 -2.17
CA LEU A 32 14.75 -20.39 -3.09
C LEU A 32 16.17 -20.51 -2.53
N LEU A 33 16.70 -19.43 -1.95
CA LEU A 33 18.04 -19.42 -1.36
C LEU A 33 18.13 -20.26 -0.08
N ALA A 34 17.03 -20.49 0.63
CA ALA A 34 16.98 -21.34 1.80
C ALA A 34 16.98 -22.85 1.47
N ALA A 35 16.75 -23.23 0.21
CA ALA A 35 16.74 -24.63 -0.20
C ALA A 35 18.18 -25.20 -0.32
N PRO A 36 18.47 -26.37 0.29
CA PRO A 36 19.78 -27.00 0.22
C PRO A 36 20.12 -27.41 -1.22
N GLY A 37 21.31 -27.05 -1.69
CA GLY A 37 21.79 -27.34 -3.06
C GLY A 37 21.43 -26.28 -4.11
N ILE A 38 20.44 -25.41 -3.86
CA ILE A 38 20.11 -24.30 -4.76
C ILE A 38 21.11 -23.16 -4.58
N ALA A 39 21.46 -22.80 -3.35
CA ALA A 39 22.41 -21.73 -3.08
C ALA A 39 23.78 -21.98 -3.76
N SER A 40 24.26 -23.22 -3.77
CA SER A 40 25.51 -23.63 -4.42
C SER A 40 25.40 -23.70 -5.95
N ALA A 41 24.28 -24.16 -6.50
CA ALA A 41 24.01 -24.14 -7.94
C ALA A 41 23.87 -22.71 -8.49
N VAL A 42 23.20 -21.85 -7.73
CA VAL A 42 23.06 -20.42 -7.99
C VAL A 42 24.42 -19.73 -7.88
N GLN A 43 25.25 -20.07 -6.89
CA GLN A 43 26.65 -19.60 -6.81
C GLN A 43 27.44 -19.97 -8.06
N GLY A 44 27.35 -21.24 -8.50
CA GLY A 44 28.03 -21.73 -9.71
C GLY A 44 27.58 -21.00 -10.98
N ALA A 45 26.27 -20.78 -11.15
CA ALA A 45 25.71 -20.08 -12.29
C ALA A 45 25.93 -18.55 -12.25
N LEU A 46 25.95 -17.94 -11.07
CA LEU A 46 26.11 -16.48 -10.86
C LEU A 46 27.56 -16.01 -10.78
N THR A 47 28.54 -16.92 -10.76
CA THR A 47 29.97 -16.53 -10.84
C THR A 47 30.30 -15.62 -12.04
N ALA A 48 29.45 -15.63 -13.08
CA ALA A 48 29.59 -14.76 -14.24
C ALA A 48 28.95 -13.36 -14.11
N THR A 49 28.05 -13.10 -13.14
CA THR A 49 27.20 -11.89 -13.20
C THR A 49 26.90 -11.21 -11.86
N LEU A 50 26.91 -11.91 -10.71
CA LEU A 50 26.67 -11.27 -9.41
C LEU A 50 27.71 -11.70 -8.37
N ALA A 51 28.48 -10.72 -7.90
CA ALA A 51 29.48 -10.90 -6.86
C ALA A 51 28.85 -11.41 -5.55
N SER A 52 29.10 -12.68 -5.21
CA SER A 52 28.83 -13.35 -3.94
C SER A 52 27.34 -13.53 -3.53
N THR A 53 27.03 -14.70 -3.00
CA THR A 53 25.73 -15.05 -2.36
C THR A 53 25.28 -14.07 -1.29
N GLY A 54 26.23 -13.39 -0.62
CA GLY A 54 25.92 -12.36 0.39
C GLY A 54 25.17 -11.17 -0.19
N VAL A 55 25.51 -10.73 -1.41
CA VAL A 55 24.84 -9.62 -2.08
C VAL A 55 23.43 -10.02 -2.51
N ALA A 56 23.26 -11.22 -3.06
CA ALA A 56 21.93 -11.73 -3.45
C ALA A 56 20.99 -11.87 -2.24
N ALA A 57 21.49 -12.40 -1.12
CA ALA A 57 20.73 -12.48 0.13
C ALA A 57 20.37 -11.09 0.68
N ALA A 58 21.31 -10.14 0.67
CA ALA A 58 21.06 -8.77 1.12
C ALA A 58 20.00 -8.06 0.26
N VAL A 59 20.03 -8.24 -1.06
CA VAL A 59 19.01 -7.70 -1.98
C VAL A 59 17.65 -8.33 -1.70
N ALA A 60 17.57 -9.64 -1.49
CA ALA A 60 16.32 -10.33 -1.17
C ALA A 60 15.70 -9.81 0.13
N VAL A 61 16.50 -9.70 1.20
CA VAL A 61 16.07 -9.12 2.48
C VAL A 61 15.63 -7.66 2.29
N GLY A 62 16.39 -6.88 1.52
CA GLY A 62 16.05 -5.49 1.18
C GLY A 62 14.69 -5.39 0.49
N MET A 63 14.40 -6.25 -0.48
CA MET A 63 13.10 -6.28 -1.17
C MET A 63 11.95 -6.62 -0.24
N VAL A 64 12.15 -7.57 0.69
CA VAL A 64 11.13 -7.91 1.69
C VAL A 64 10.83 -6.73 2.61
N LEU A 65 11.86 -6.08 3.16
CA LEU A 65 11.71 -4.92 4.05
C LEU A 65 11.08 -3.73 3.33
N LEU A 66 11.50 -3.46 2.09
CA LEU A 66 10.93 -2.40 1.25
C LEU A 66 9.46 -2.67 0.90
N GLY A 67 9.11 -3.91 0.57
CA GLY A 67 7.73 -4.32 0.31
C GLY A 67 6.83 -4.10 1.53
N LEU A 68 7.27 -4.53 2.72
CA LEU A 68 6.53 -4.32 3.98
C LEU A 68 6.37 -2.84 4.30
N TRP A 69 7.44 -2.05 4.14
CA TRP A 69 7.41 -0.61 4.37
C TRP A 69 6.42 0.10 3.42
N GLY A 70 6.46 -0.25 2.13
CA GLY A 70 5.58 0.29 1.11
C GLY A 70 4.10 0.00 1.38
N ILE A 71 3.78 -1.24 1.78
CA ILE A 71 2.41 -1.64 2.14
C ILE A 71 1.94 -0.89 3.41
N ALA A 72 2.77 -0.85 4.45
CA ALA A 72 2.41 -0.22 5.72
C ALA A 72 2.19 1.30 5.59
N SER A 73 3.05 1.99 4.85
CA SER A 73 2.92 3.42 4.59
C SER A 73 1.65 3.72 3.79
N ASN A 74 1.32 2.90 2.78
CA ASN A 74 0.11 3.10 2.00
C ASN A 74 -1.16 2.80 2.82
N HIS A 75 -1.14 1.79 3.70
CA HIS A 75 -2.25 1.52 4.62
C HIS A 75 -2.54 2.71 5.55
N ARG A 76 -1.50 3.34 6.14
CA ARG A 76 -1.68 4.54 6.99
C ARG A 76 -2.30 5.70 6.20
N ASN A 77 -1.84 5.91 4.97
CA ASN A 77 -2.35 6.98 4.10
C ASN A 77 -3.80 6.74 3.67
N LEU A 78 -4.19 5.47 3.44
CA LEU A 78 -5.57 5.09 3.15
C LEU A 78 -6.48 5.32 4.35
N LYS A 79 -6.02 4.95 5.55
CA LYS A 79 -6.78 5.12 6.80
C LYS A 79 -7.11 6.60 7.07
N HIS A 80 -6.15 7.49 6.81
CA HIS A 80 -6.36 8.94 6.91
C HIS A 80 -7.37 9.46 5.88
N ALA A 81 -7.31 8.98 4.64
CA ALA A 81 -8.27 9.38 3.61
C ALA A 81 -9.70 8.92 3.97
N VAL A 82 -9.86 7.71 4.49
CA VAL A 82 -11.15 7.20 4.96
C VAL A 82 -11.68 8.01 6.15
N ALA A 83 -10.81 8.38 7.10
CA ALA A 83 -11.20 9.20 8.24
C ALA A 83 -11.77 10.57 7.80
N LEU A 84 -11.10 11.25 6.85
CA LEU A 84 -11.59 12.50 6.28
C LEU A 84 -12.96 12.35 5.59
N ILE A 85 -13.15 11.26 4.82
CA ILE A 85 -14.43 10.99 4.16
C ILE A 85 -15.54 10.78 5.20
N ALA A 86 -15.24 10.05 6.28
CA ALA A 86 -16.19 9.82 7.36
C ALA A 86 -16.55 11.12 8.11
N GLU A 87 -15.58 12.01 8.34
CA GLU A 87 -15.83 13.34 8.93
C GLU A 87 -16.71 14.21 8.03
N VAL A 88 -16.45 14.23 6.72
CA VAL A 88 -17.28 14.97 5.76
C VAL A 88 -18.71 14.40 5.71
N ASP A 89 -18.87 13.08 5.71
CA ASP A 89 -20.21 12.45 5.75
C ASP A 89 -20.95 12.78 7.05
N ARG A 90 -20.24 12.79 8.18
CA ARG A 90 -20.79 13.21 9.47
C ARG A 90 -21.24 14.67 9.44
N ALA A 91 -20.39 15.59 8.98
CA ALA A 91 -20.72 17.01 8.86
C ALA A 91 -21.91 17.24 7.91
N ARG A 92 -22.01 16.45 6.83
CA ARG A 92 -23.16 16.48 5.92
C ARG A 92 -24.45 16.01 6.60
N LYS A 93 -24.39 14.97 7.44
CA LYS A 93 -25.55 14.54 8.23
C LYS A 93 -25.98 15.58 9.26
N GLU A 94 -25.03 16.20 9.96
CA GLU A 94 -25.31 17.23 10.97
C GLU A 94 -25.93 18.48 10.34
N THR A 95 -25.48 18.90 9.15
CA THR A 95 -26.09 20.03 8.41
C THR A 95 -27.50 19.73 7.91
N ILE A 96 -27.74 18.53 7.36
CA ILE A 96 -29.09 18.10 6.96
C ILE A 96 -30.03 18.05 8.17
N GLN A 97 -29.55 17.61 9.33
CA GLN A 97 -30.34 17.61 10.56
C GLN A 97 -30.72 19.04 10.97
N LEU A 98 -29.78 19.99 10.93
CA LEU A 98 -30.04 21.41 11.22
C LEU A 98 -31.02 22.05 10.23
N GLU A 99 -30.98 21.67 8.95
CA GLU A 99 -31.99 22.12 7.99
C GLU A 99 -33.37 21.50 8.28
N SER A 100 -33.43 20.21 8.61
CA SER A 100 -34.69 19.53 8.93
C SER A 100 -35.37 20.07 10.19
N THR A 101 -34.59 20.46 11.21
CA THR A 101 -35.13 21.09 12.43
C THR A 101 -35.60 22.51 12.16
N ARG A 102 -34.95 23.24 11.24
CA ARG A 102 -35.41 24.56 10.80
C ARG A 102 -36.79 24.51 10.13
N TYR A 103 -37.10 23.46 9.37
CA TYR A 103 -38.43 23.28 8.78
C TYR A 103 -39.49 22.81 9.80
N MET A 104 -39.11 22.12 10.87
CA MET A 104 -40.04 21.75 11.96
C MET A 104 -40.37 22.92 12.91
N GLN A 105 -39.56 23.98 12.91
CA GLN A 105 -39.80 25.20 13.70
C GLN A 105 -40.64 26.27 12.99
N GLN A 106 -41.07 26.04 11.75
CA GLN A 106 -42.03 26.96 11.12
C GLN A 106 -43.33 26.97 11.94
N PRO A 107 -43.81 28.15 12.39
CA PRO A 107 -45.06 28.24 13.14
C PRO A 107 -46.18 27.66 12.30
N LYS A 108 -46.88 26.67 12.85
CA LYS A 108 -48.12 26.15 12.27
C LYS A 108 -49.12 27.32 12.16
N PRO A 109 -49.77 27.55 11.01
CA PRO A 109 -50.76 28.62 10.85
C PRO A 109 -51.95 28.43 11.79
#